data_AF-A0A930TR88-F1
#
_entry.id   AF-A0A930TR88-F1
#
_cell.length_a   1.000
_cell.length_b   1.000
_cell.length_c   1.000
_cell.angle_alpha   90.00
_cell.angle_beta   90.00
_cell.angle_gamma   90.00
#
_symmetry.space_group_name_H-M   'P 1'
#
loop_
_entity.id
_entity.type
_entity.pdbx_description
1 polymer ?
#
loop_
_entity_poly.entity_id
_entity_poly.type
_entity_poly.pdbx_seq_one_letter_code
_entity_poly.pdbx_strand_id
1 'polypeptide(L)' 'MERKPLTLRTRIKRLARRTIRFSKSIWLHDVVIGLFINRCEFGRTV' A
#
# COMPACT_ATOMS: atom_id res chain seq x y z
N MET A 1 24.91 -8.08 4.19
CA MET A 1 23.82 -7.97 3.19
C MET A 1 22.90 -6.84 3.60
N GLU A 2 23.26 -5.60 3.24
CA GLU A 2 22.41 -4.44 3.43
C GLU A 2 21.15 -4.56 2.56
N ARG A 3 20.04 -4.99 3.16
CA ARG A 3 18.73 -4.94 2.52
C ARG A 3 18.32 -3.47 2.48
N LYS A 4 18.71 -2.76 1.40
CA LYS A 4 18.20 -1.42 1.09
C LYS A 4 16.68 -1.43 1.33
N PRO A 5 16.12 -0.61 2.25
CA PRO A 5 14.70 -0.64 2.51
C PRO A 5 13.99 -0.35 1.20
N LEU A 6 13.17 -1.29 0.74
CA LEU A 6 12.34 -1.14 -0.45
C LEU A 6 11.59 0.18 -0.26
N THR A 7 11.98 1.20 -1.03
CA THR A 7 11.49 2.57 -0.81
C THR A 7 9.97 2.55 -0.76
N LEU A 8 9.35 3.33 0.13
CA LEU A 8 7.89 3.36 0.33
C LEU A 8 7.12 3.38 -1.00
N ARG A 9 7.63 4.16 -1.97
CA ARG A 9 7.15 4.23 -3.36
C ARG A 9 7.05 2.86 -4.06
N THR A 10 8.02 1.98 -3.86
CA THR A 10 8.05 0.62 -4.43
C THR A 10 7.03 -0.28 -3.76
N ARG A 11 6.83 -0.13 -2.44
CA ARG A 11 5.81 -0.89 -1.69
C ARG A 11 4.40 -0.47 -2.10
N ILE A 12 4.14 0.83 -2.23
CA ILE A 12 2.85 1.37 -2.69
C ILE A 12 2.56 0.90 -4.12
N LYS A 13 3.53 1.01 -5.05
CA LYS A 13 3.35 0.51 -6.43
C LYS A 13 3.06 -0.99 -6.49
N ARG A 14 3.74 -1.81 -5.67
CA ARG A 14 3.46 -3.24 -5.58
C ARG A 14 2.07 -3.52 -5.02
N LEU A 15 1.65 -2.78 -4.00
CA LEU A 15 0.32 -2.90 -3.41
C LEU A 15 -0.75 -2.53 -4.42
N ALA A 16 -0.63 -1.37 -5.08
CA ALA A 16 -1.55 -0.91 -6.12
C ALA A 16 -1.71 -1.94 -7.24
N ARG A 17 -0.61 -2.56 -7.72
CA ARG A 17 -0.72 -3.64 -8.72
C ARG A 17 -1.44 -4.89 -8.20
N ARG A 18 -1.32 -5.19 -6.91
CA ARG A 18 -1.94 -6.35 -6.29
C ARG A 18 -3.42 -6.09 -6.00
N THR A 19 -3.79 -4.88 -5.56
CA THR A 19 -5.18 -4.48 -5.34
C THR A 19 -5.93 -4.29 -6.66
N ILE A 20 -5.38 -3.59 -7.66
CA ILE A 20 -6.01 -3.38 -8.98
C ILE A 20 -6.40 -4.70 -9.65
N ARG A 21 -5.61 -5.75 -9.47
CA ARG A 21 -5.93 -7.10 -9.97
C ARG A 21 -7.05 -7.79 -9.17
N PHE A 22 -7.20 -7.45 -7.89
CA PHE A 22 -8.13 -8.10 -6.97
C PHE A 22 -9.55 -7.52 -7.03
N SER A 23 -9.72 -6.25 -7.43
CA SER A 23 -11.04 -5.63 -7.54
C SER A 23 -11.08 -4.57 -8.65
N LYS A 24 -12.14 -4.56 -9.47
CA LYS A 24 -12.37 -3.50 -10.48
C LYS A 24 -12.86 -2.19 -9.86
N SER A 25 -13.13 -2.16 -8.55
CA SER A 25 -13.72 -0.99 -7.88
C SER A 25 -12.65 0.00 -7.41
N ILE A 26 -12.63 1.20 -8.00
CA ILE A 26 -11.77 2.34 -7.62
C ILE A 26 -11.86 2.68 -6.13
N TRP A 27 -13.06 2.60 -5.57
CA TRP A 27 -13.35 2.94 -4.17
C TRP A 27 -12.62 2.03 -3.17
N LEU A 28 -12.54 0.72 -3.45
CA LEU A 28 -11.79 -0.22 -2.61
C LEU A 28 -10.28 0.04 -2.68
N HIS A 29 -9.77 0.51 -3.83
CA HIS A 29 -8.36 0.87 -3.94
C HIS A 29 -8.02 2.08 -3.08
N ASP A 30 -8.86 3.11 -3.10
CA ASP A 30 -8.67 4.31 -2.31
C ASP A 30 -8.65 4.00 -0.80
N VAL A 31 -9.59 3.18 -0.33
CA VAL A 31 -9.64 2.73 1.07
C VAL A 31 -8.40 1.93 1.47
N VAL A 32 -7.95 0.99 0.65
CA VAL A 32 -6.77 0.17 0.95
C VAL A 32 -5.47 0.98 0.91
N ILE A 33 -5.36 1.96 0.00
CA ILE A 33 -4.23 2.89 -0.05
C ILE A 33 -4.22 3.76 1.21
N GLY A 34 -5.37 4.31 1.60
CA GLY A 34 -5.52 5.08 2.85
C GLY A 34 -5.13 4.27 4.08
N LEU A 35 -5.61 3.02 4.18
CA LEU A 35 -5.27 2.10 5.27
C LEU A 35 -3.78 1.74 5.28
N PHE A 36 -3.17 1.55 4.10
CA PHE A 36 -1.76 1.23 3.98
C PHE A 36 -0.86 2.39 4.39
N ILE A 37 -1.22 3.63 4.01
CA ILE A 37 -0.51 4.84 4.43
C ILE A 37 -0.67 5.01 5.95
N ASN A 38 -1.88 4.87 6.49
CA ASN A 38 -2.12 4.94 7.93
C ASN A 38 -1.25 3.92 8.71
N ARG A 39 -1.15 2.69 8.20
CA ARG A 39 -0.35 1.65 8.83
C ARG A 39 1.16 1.83 8.65
N CYS A 40 1.61 2.35 7.50
CA CYS A 40 3.03 2.42 7.15
C CYS A 40 3.70 3.73 7.59
N GLU A 41 3.01 4.86 7.49
CA GLU A 41 3.52 6.18 7.87
C GLU A 41 3.13 6.52 9.31
N PHE A 42 1.90 6.20 9.73
CA PHE A 42 1.38 6.60 11.04
C PHE A 42 1.42 5.48 12.09
N GLY A 43 1.67 4.23 11.68
CA GLY A 43 1.70 3.07 12.59
C GLY A 43 0.36 2.80 13.31
N ARG A 44 -0.72 3.51 12.95
CA ARG A 44 -2.02 3.37 13.60
C ARG A 44 -2.76 2.22 12.94
N THR A 45 -2.92 1.14 13.71
CA THR A 45 -3.95 0.13 13.46
C THR A 45 -5.21 0.69 14.10
N VAL A 46 -6.15 1.17 13.28
CA VAL A 46 -7.53 1.36 13.72
C VAL A 46 -8.21 0.00 13.86
#